data_AF-A0A2A5IKQ2-F1
#
_entry.id   AF-A0A2A5IKQ2-F1
#
_cell.length_a   1.000
_cell.length_b   1.000
_cell.length_c   1.000
_cell.angle_alpha   90.00
_cell.angle_beta   90.00
_cell.angle_gamma   90.00
#
_symmetry.space_group_name_H-M   'P 1'
#
loop_
_entity.id
_entity.type
_entity.pdbx_description
1 polymer ?
#
loop_
_entity_poly.entity_id
_entity_poly.type
_entity_poly.pdbx_seq_one_letter_code
_entity_poly.pdbx_strand_id
1 'polypeptide(L)' 'MDWFRSISLFYQWKCYLNEDVAKFVRFDKITPEQYEEITGLEYK' A
#
# COMPACT_ATOMS: atom_id res chain seq x y z
N MET A 1 -7.85 -4.53 -12.41
CA MET A 1 -6.77 -5.10 -11.59
C MET A 1 -6.85 -4.45 -10.23
N ASP A 2 -7.08 -5.23 -9.17
CA ASP A 2 -7.13 -4.74 -7.80
C ASP A 2 -5.72 -4.47 -7.27
N TRP A 3 -5.20 -3.26 -7.52
CA TRP A 3 -3.89 -2.82 -7.03
C TRP A 3 -3.76 -3.01 -5.53
N PHE A 4 -4.81 -2.68 -4.77
CA PHE A 4 -4.91 -2.92 -3.34
C PHE A 4 -4.57 -4.37 -2.95
N ARG A 5 -5.20 -5.34 -3.60
CA ARG A 5 -5.03 -6.77 -3.28
C ARG A 5 -3.63 -7.25 -3.64
N SER A 6 -3.09 -6.81 -4.77
CA SER A 6 -1.71 -7.09 -5.15
C SER A 6 -0.73 -6.50 -4.15
N ILE A 7 -0.84 -5.21 -3.84
CA ILE A 7 0.08 -4.50 -2.93
C ILE A 7 0.01 -5.10 -1.52
N SER A 8 -1.19 -5.45 -1.03
CA SER A 8 -1.38 -6.15 0.24
C SER A 8 -0.65 -7.50 0.29
N LEU A 9 -0.79 -8.31 -0.77
CA LEU A 9 -0.08 -9.59 -0.91
C LEU A 9 1.44 -9.40 -0.95
N PHE A 10 1.93 -8.46 -1.76
CA PHE A 10 3.36 -8.16 -1.84
C PHE A 10 3.91 -7.59 -0.53
N TYR A 11 3.13 -6.81 0.21
CA TYR A 11 3.47 -6.30 1.54
C TYR A 11 3.54 -7.44 2.56
N GLN A 12 2.57 -8.37 2.56
CA GLN A 12 2.63 -9.59 3.37
C GLN A 12 3.85 -10.45 3.03
N TRP A 13 4.23 -10.52 1.76
CA TRP A 13 5.43 -11.21 1.29
C TRP A 13 6.73 -10.44 1.63
N LYS A 14 6.64 -9.31 2.35
CA LYS A 14 7.76 -8.42 2.67
C LYS A 14 8.53 -7.94 1.44
N CYS A 15 7.85 -7.89 0.30
CA CYS A 15 8.40 -7.42 -0.96
C CYS A 15 8.28 -5.90 -1.10
N TYR A 16 7.28 -5.30 -0.44
CA TYR A 16 7.13 -3.85 -0.33
C TYR A 16 7.32 -3.37 1.10
N LEU A 17 8.05 -2.26 1.24
CA LEU A 17 8.13 -1.48 2.47
C LEU A 17 6.99 -0.46 2.50
N ASN A 18 6.74 0.09 3.68
CA ASN A 18 5.78 1.18 3.89
C ASN A 18 6.02 2.32 2.88
N GLU A 19 7.28 2.67 2.63
CA GLU A 19 7.66 3.70 1.67
C GLU A 19 7.25 3.37 0.22
N ASP A 20 7.26 2.10 -0.16
CA ASP A 20 6.81 1.66 -1.48
C ASP A 20 5.28 1.71 -1.57
N VAL A 21 4.57 1.24 -0.54
CA VAL A 21 3.11 1.38 -0.44
C VAL A 21 2.70 2.86 -0.52
N ALA A 22 3.47 3.76 0.09
CA ALA A 22 3.24 5.20 0.06
C ALA A 22 3.44 5.80 -1.35
N LYS A 23 4.40 5.30 -2.13
CA LYS A 23 4.54 5.69 -3.55
C LYS A 23 3.29 5.31 -4.33
N PHE A 24 2.70 4.13 -4.10
CA PHE A 24 1.47 3.72 -4.78
C PHE A 24 0.27 4.63 -4.47
N VAL A 25 0.21 5.22 -3.28
CA VAL A 25 -0.77 6.28 -2.96
C VAL A 25 -0.51 7.52 -3.81
N ARG A 26 0.75 7.98 -3.92
CA ARG A 26 1.11 9.13 -4.77
C ARG A 26 0.84 8.90 -6.26
N PHE A 27 0.91 7.65 -6.71
CA PHE A 27 0.60 7.26 -8.08
C PHE A 27 -0.90 7.04 -8.34
N ASP A 28 -1.77 7.38 -7.37
CA ASP A 28 -3.23 7.22 -7.44
C ASP A 28 -3.62 5.75 -7.71
N LYS A 29 -2.80 4.79 -7.26
CA LYS A 29 -3.07 3.35 -7.41
C LYS A 29 -3.89 2.80 -6.26
N ILE A 30 -3.77 3.41 -5.09
CA ILE A 30 -4.50 3.10 -3.86
C ILE A 30 -4.80 4.39 -3.11
N THR A 31 -5.81 4.38 -2.24
CA THR A 31 -6.14 5.52 -1.38
C THR A 31 -5.30 5.52 -0.10
N PRO A 32 -5.20 6.66 0.63
CA PRO A 32 -4.57 6.71 1.94
C PRO A 32 -5.21 5.72 2.92
N GLU A 33 -6.53 5.58 2.89
CA GLU A 33 -7.27 4.62 3.73
C GLU A 33 -6.83 3.17 3.44
N GLN A 34 -6.62 2.84 2.17
CA GLN A 34 -6.10 1.54 1.75
C GLN A 34 -4.64 1.32 2.17
N TYR A 35 -3.82 2.37 2.15
CA TYR A 35 -2.46 2.32 2.68
C TYR A 35 -2.47 2.02 4.18
N GLU A 36 -3.34 2.68 4.94
CA GLU A 36 -3.51 2.45 6.37
C GLU A 36 -3.97 1.02 6.65
N GLU A 37 -4.88 0.47 5.84
CA GLU A 37 -5.34 -0.92 5.97
C GLU A 37 -4.24 -1.94 5.68
N ILE A 38 -3.36 -1.67 4.71
CA ILE A 38 -2.23 -2.57 4.35
C ILE A 38 -1.11 -2.49 5.38
N THR A 39 -0.69 -1.28 5.73
CA THR A 39 0.53 -1.03 6.51
C THR A 39 0.28 -0.94 8.00
N GLY A 40 -0.96 -0.64 8.41
CA GLY A 40 -1.31 -0.30 9.79
C GLY A 40 -0.76 1.04 10.26
N LEU A 41 -0.21 1.86 9.35
CA LEU A 41 0.39 3.15 9.64
C LEU A 41 -0.41 4.25 8.98
N GLU A 42 -0.65 5.34 9.71
CA GLU A 42 -1.26 6.56 9.19
C GLU A 42 -0.43 7.12 8.02
N TYR A 43 -1.08 7.34 6.88
CA TYR A 43 -0.43 7.95 5.72
C TYR A 43 -0.21 9.45 6.00
N LYS A 44 1.05 9.85 6.20
CA LYS A 44 1.47 11.25 6.46
C LYS A 44 2.25 11.86 5.31
#